data_AF-A0A938KBI3-F1
#
_entry.id   AF-A0A938KBI3-F1
#
_cell.length_a   1.000
_cell.length_b   1.000
_cell.length_c   1.000
_cell.angle_alpha   90.00
_cell.angle_beta   90.00
_cell.angle_gamma   90.00
#
_symmetry.space_group_name_H-M   'P 1'
#
loop_
_entity.id
_entity.type
_entity.pdbx_description
1 polymer ?
#
loop_
_entity_poly.entity_id
_entity_poly.type
_entity_poly.pdbx_seq_one_letter_code
_entity_poly.pdbx_strand_id
1 'polypeptide(L)'
;MARARHSREFPRHLATACSYWRCRGVAPSFRGHYPRKRTSPASHEQPLLAIISFAPTGPANPSTSGHPAPMNSQTYTLEFITPCFCAGADQARAEIRAPAIRGQLRWWFRAFGGTRADEQEVFGGIAGEEGRSSTLVVRVAELARGLPWRPPKVEPNAPEAYVWHYASVSGKQKGQPGPGPRWSEHGNLPPGTKVHLQLLWRRQPPPGARQGFDDALKAFLALGAVGMRVTRGVGAFCCLESPLTSQALAEVESLLKKHRFGFLVYRQGLSSWEEAIRAAGQTLKEDLRPRFPAGKLGDQPGPLGSSKPRQTSGLYLRPVCITDNNTANNKYALCVFEAPAERVLGRESRRGAPALRVLRRR
;
A
#
# COMPACT_ATOMS: atom_id res chain seq x y z
N MET A 1 -56.16 -25.11 13.96
CA MET A 1 -55.38 -24.23 14.87
C MET A 1 -54.26 -25.07 15.49
N ALA A 2 -53.03 -24.62 15.74
CA ALA A 2 -52.30 -23.41 15.33
C ALA A 2 -50.79 -23.75 15.23
N ARG A 3 -49.99 -22.94 14.51
CA ARG A 3 -48.54 -23.17 14.31
C ARG A 3 -47.73 -22.71 15.54
N ALA A 4 -46.85 -23.56 16.06
CA ALA A 4 -45.81 -23.14 17.00
C ALA A 4 -44.56 -22.63 16.25
N ARG A 5 -44.22 -21.35 16.40
CA ARG A 5 -42.94 -20.78 15.95
C ARG A 5 -41.91 -20.89 17.08
N HIS A 6 -40.68 -21.31 16.78
CA HIS A 6 -39.55 -21.14 17.70
C HIS A 6 -38.71 -19.94 17.27
N SER A 7 -38.93 -18.81 17.96
CA SER A 7 -38.00 -17.69 17.99
C SER A 7 -36.81 -18.04 18.89
N ARG A 8 -35.61 -18.17 18.32
CA ARG A 8 -34.36 -18.23 19.10
C ARG A 8 -33.76 -16.84 19.23
N GLU A 9 -33.86 -16.28 20.42
CA GLU A 9 -33.09 -15.10 20.82
C GLU A 9 -31.60 -15.46 20.97
N PHE A 10 -30.73 -14.51 20.63
CA PHE A 10 -29.28 -14.62 20.86
C PHE A 10 -28.88 -13.71 22.03
N PRO A 11 -28.29 -14.24 23.12
CA PRO A 11 -27.82 -13.40 24.22
C PRO A 11 -26.58 -12.59 23.84
N ARG A 12 -26.52 -11.36 24.36
CA ARG A 12 -25.38 -10.43 24.31
C ARG A 12 -24.35 -10.75 25.43
N HIS A 13 -23.32 -9.89 25.55
CA HIS A 13 -22.28 -9.85 26.59
C HIS A 13 -21.08 -10.81 26.37
N LEU A 14 -19.82 -10.48 26.70
CA LEU A 14 -19.21 -9.20 27.12
C LEU A 14 -17.70 -9.13 26.71
N ALA A 15 -16.94 -8.21 27.31
CA ALA A 15 -15.51 -7.86 27.12
C ALA A 15 -14.49 -9.04 27.13
N THR A 16 -13.17 -8.91 26.90
CA THR A 16 -12.18 -7.81 26.99
C THR A 16 -11.03 -8.14 25.98
N ALA A 17 -9.94 -7.42 25.71
CA ALA A 17 -9.35 -6.15 26.16
C ALA A 17 -8.46 -5.55 25.04
N CYS A 18 -8.03 -4.28 25.16
CA CYS A 18 -6.87 -3.74 24.41
C CYS A 18 -6.37 -2.45 25.09
N SER A 19 -5.26 -2.54 25.83
CA SER A 19 -4.55 -1.40 26.45
C SER A 19 -3.62 -0.75 25.42
N TYR A 20 -3.79 0.54 25.11
CA TYR A 20 -3.11 1.68 25.74
C TYR A 20 -1.59 1.74 25.52
N TRP A 21 -1.17 2.69 24.68
CA TRP A 21 0.07 3.44 24.86
C TRP A 21 -0.27 4.94 24.77
N ARG A 22 0.09 5.69 25.81
CA ARG A 22 -0.23 7.11 25.98
C ARG A 22 1.10 7.86 26.11
N CYS A 23 1.46 8.69 25.14
CA CYS A 23 2.59 9.61 25.29
C CYS A 23 2.06 11.01 25.58
N ARG A 24 2.51 11.60 26.70
CA ARG A 24 2.34 13.02 27.03
C ARG A 24 3.48 13.84 26.41
N GLY A 25 3.24 15.13 26.19
CA GLY A 25 4.17 16.10 25.61
C GLY A 25 3.35 17.18 24.90
N VAL A 26 2.75 18.13 25.63
CA VAL A 26 3.40 19.38 26.09
C VAL A 26 4.01 20.12 24.91
N ALA A 27 3.31 21.17 24.45
CA ALA A 27 3.75 22.08 23.41
C ALA A 27 3.87 23.50 24.01
N PRO A 28 4.95 24.24 23.74
CA PRO A 28 4.98 25.69 23.90
C PRO A 28 4.50 26.35 22.61
N SER A 29 3.59 27.31 22.75
CA SER A 29 3.13 28.17 21.65
C SER A 29 4.08 29.34 21.42
N PHE A 30 4.43 29.61 20.16
CA PHE A 30 5.00 30.90 19.74
C PHE A 30 4.19 31.41 18.53
N ARG A 31 3.52 32.56 18.72
CA ARG A 31 2.88 33.31 17.63
C ARG A 31 3.79 34.47 17.24
N GLY A 32 4.27 34.48 16.01
CA GLY A 32 4.85 35.67 15.38
C GLY A 32 3.93 36.17 14.27
N HIS A 33 3.34 37.35 14.45
CA HIS A 33 2.75 38.10 13.33
C HIS A 33 3.85 38.91 12.63
N TYR A 34 3.82 38.99 11.30
CA TYR A 34 3.91 40.27 10.57
C TYR A 34 3.41 40.04 9.12
N PRO A 35 2.67 40.99 8.50
CA PRO A 35 2.13 40.84 7.14
C PRO A 35 2.91 41.65 6.10
N ARG A 36 2.76 41.32 4.80
CA ARG A 36 2.74 42.31 3.71
C ARG A 36 2.10 41.78 2.42
N LYS A 37 1.56 42.71 1.63
CA LYS A 37 0.79 42.52 0.38
C LYS A 37 1.67 42.79 -0.86
N ARG A 38 1.08 42.53 -2.05
CA ARG A 38 1.45 43.03 -3.41
C ARG A 38 2.62 42.28 -4.09
N THR A 39 2.69 42.08 -5.41
CA THR A 39 1.76 42.27 -6.56
C THR A 39 2.30 41.48 -7.77
N SER A 40 1.46 40.99 -8.68
CA SER A 40 1.87 40.61 -10.06
C SER A 40 2.01 41.85 -10.95
N PRO A 41 2.83 41.83 -12.02
CA PRO A 41 2.42 41.41 -13.38
C PRO A 41 3.40 40.36 -13.98
N ALA A 42 3.02 39.42 -14.85
CA ALA A 42 2.48 39.46 -16.22
C ALA A 42 3.54 39.49 -17.35
N SER A 43 3.51 38.43 -18.18
CA SER A 43 3.86 38.33 -19.62
C SER A 43 5.19 38.88 -20.16
N HIS A 44 6.06 37.96 -20.61
CA HIS A 44 6.49 37.93 -22.03
C HIS A 44 7.03 36.54 -22.44
N GLU A 45 6.51 36.00 -23.53
CA GLU A 45 7.15 34.94 -24.31
C GLU A 45 8.02 35.60 -25.39
N GLN A 46 9.21 35.06 -25.67
CA GLN A 46 9.68 34.74 -27.03
C GLN A 46 10.84 33.71 -26.95
N PRO A 47 10.97 32.77 -27.90
CA PRO A 47 12.05 31.79 -27.95
C PRO A 47 13.22 32.28 -28.82
N LEU A 48 14.41 31.68 -28.69
CA LEU A 48 15.23 31.18 -29.82
C LEU A 48 16.58 30.55 -29.39
N LEU A 49 16.99 29.58 -30.21
CA LEU A 49 18.34 29.06 -30.46
C LEU A 49 19.10 28.27 -29.38
N ALA A 50 19.40 27.03 -29.75
CA ALA A 50 20.42 26.19 -29.12
C ALA A 50 21.83 26.68 -29.47
N ILE A 51 22.73 26.69 -28.49
CA ILE A 51 24.18 26.84 -28.71
C ILE A 51 24.86 25.61 -28.12
N ILE A 52 25.48 24.82 -28.99
CA ILE A 52 26.43 23.77 -28.63
C ILE A 52 27.73 24.47 -28.22
N SER A 53 28.27 24.17 -27.04
CA SER A 53 29.59 24.64 -26.63
C SER A 53 30.42 23.51 -26.02
N PHE A 54 31.68 23.44 -26.43
CA PHE A 54 32.62 22.38 -26.08
C PHE A 54 33.22 22.59 -24.68
N ALA A 55 33.59 21.48 -24.03
CA ALA A 55 34.29 21.51 -22.76
C ALA A 55 35.78 21.89 -22.93
N PRO A 56 36.34 22.75 -22.07
CA PRO A 56 37.78 22.88 -21.91
C PRO A 56 38.30 21.90 -20.84
N THR A 57 39.24 21.04 -21.21
CA THR A 57 39.99 20.19 -20.27
C THR A 57 41.08 21.00 -19.58
N GLY A 58 41.05 21.09 -18.26
CA GLY A 58 42.12 21.66 -17.43
C GLY A 58 42.10 21.07 -16.01
N PRO A 59 43.26 20.83 -15.38
CA PRO A 59 43.32 20.16 -14.08
C PRO A 59 42.95 21.12 -12.94
N ALA A 60 41.87 20.79 -12.22
CA ALA A 60 41.44 21.55 -11.04
C ALA A 60 42.10 21.04 -9.76
N ASN A 61 42.70 21.96 -8.99
CA ASN A 61 43.21 21.70 -7.64
C ASN A 61 42.09 21.22 -6.68
N PRO A 62 42.42 20.44 -5.63
CA PRO A 62 41.45 19.96 -4.66
C PRO A 62 41.00 21.09 -3.70
N SER A 63 40.04 21.91 -4.15
CA SER A 63 39.38 22.90 -3.29
C SER A 63 38.44 22.21 -2.30
N THR A 64 38.75 22.34 -1.01
CA THR A 64 37.93 21.93 0.13
C THR A 64 36.64 22.78 0.22
N SER A 65 35.65 22.47 -0.63
CA SER A 65 34.28 22.96 -0.49
C SER A 65 33.39 21.85 0.08
N GLY A 66 32.85 22.10 1.28
CA GLY A 66 31.98 21.17 2.01
C GLY A 66 30.56 21.05 1.43
N HIS A 67 30.41 20.98 0.11
CA HIS A 67 29.14 20.64 -0.49
C HIS A 67 28.90 19.13 -0.32
N PRO A 68 27.79 18.72 0.33
CA PRO A 68 27.46 17.30 0.40
C PRO A 68 27.24 16.79 -1.02
N ALA A 69 27.89 15.67 -1.35
CA ALA A 69 27.72 15.00 -2.64
C ALA A 69 26.21 14.86 -2.97
N PRO A 70 25.80 15.03 -4.24
CA PRO A 70 24.40 15.08 -4.62
C PRO A 70 23.67 13.83 -4.09
N MET A 71 22.65 14.04 -3.25
CA MET A 71 21.86 12.94 -2.72
C MET A 71 21.09 12.30 -3.88
N ASN A 72 21.36 11.02 -4.15
CA ASN A 72 20.61 10.27 -5.16
C ASN A 72 19.13 10.19 -4.73
N SER A 73 18.31 11.02 -5.37
CA SER A 73 16.87 11.12 -5.15
C SER A 73 16.11 10.55 -6.35
N GLN A 74 15.05 9.82 -6.07
CA GLN A 74 14.10 9.31 -7.06
C GLN A 74 12.70 9.77 -6.64
N THR A 75 11.90 10.22 -7.60
CA THR A 75 10.52 10.63 -7.36
C THR A 75 9.60 9.80 -8.24
N TYR A 76 8.49 9.33 -7.66
CA TYR A 76 7.47 8.53 -8.34
C TYR A 76 6.08 9.10 -8.04
N THR A 77 5.27 9.24 -9.06
CA THR A 77 3.87 9.66 -9.00
C THR A 77 3.00 8.42 -8.90
N LEU A 78 2.41 8.21 -7.72
CA LEU A 78 1.51 7.10 -7.49
C LEU A 78 0.07 7.57 -7.69
N GLU A 79 -0.65 6.98 -8.65
CA GLU A 79 -2.07 7.24 -8.88
C GLU A 79 -2.91 6.09 -8.33
N PHE A 80 -3.82 6.37 -7.39
CA PHE A 80 -4.65 5.35 -6.77
C PHE A 80 -5.70 4.81 -7.74
N ILE A 81 -5.63 3.50 -8.02
CA ILE A 81 -6.60 2.75 -8.82
C ILE A 81 -7.86 2.47 -7.99
N THR A 82 -7.70 2.18 -6.69
CA THR A 82 -8.80 1.84 -5.78
C THR A 82 -8.76 2.76 -4.56
N PRO A 83 -9.92 3.03 -3.90
CA PRO A 83 -9.97 3.95 -2.77
C PRO A 83 -9.01 3.53 -1.66
N CYS A 84 -8.24 4.47 -1.14
CA CYS A 84 -7.24 4.23 -0.10
C CYS A 84 -7.73 4.77 1.25
N PHE A 85 -7.86 3.86 2.23
CA PHE A 85 -8.24 4.20 3.60
C PHE A 85 -6.99 4.29 4.48
N CYS A 86 -6.33 5.44 4.44
CA CYS A 86 -5.22 5.82 5.30
C CYS A 86 -5.66 6.98 6.20
N ALA A 87 -5.34 6.95 7.49
CA ALA A 87 -5.75 7.97 8.45
C ALA A 87 -4.62 8.26 9.44
N GLY A 88 -4.53 9.52 9.90
CA GLY A 88 -3.56 9.99 10.87
C GLY A 88 -4.12 9.96 12.29
N ALA A 89 -4.00 11.10 12.99
CA ALA A 89 -4.64 11.31 14.28
C ALA A 89 -6.17 11.39 14.12
N ASP A 90 -6.64 12.23 13.20
CA ASP A 90 -8.04 12.29 12.79
C ASP A 90 -8.42 10.99 12.04
N GLN A 91 -9.50 10.35 12.47
CA GLN A 91 -10.03 9.12 11.89
C GLN A 91 -11.10 9.36 10.82
N ALA A 92 -11.58 10.60 10.66
CA ALA A 92 -12.58 11.00 9.67
C ALA A 92 -11.98 11.63 8.42
N ARG A 93 -10.68 11.96 8.43
CA ARG A 93 -9.96 12.57 7.31
C ARG A 93 -8.84 11.65 6.81
N ALA A 94 -8.81 11.43 5.51
CA ALA A 94 -7.77 10.61 4.91
C ALA A 94 -6.42 11.35 4.87
N GLU A 95 -5.39 10.72 5.43
CA GLU A 95 -4.01 11.21 5.47
C GLU A 95 -3.06 10.08 5.06
N ILE A 96 -2.36 10.24 3.93
CA ILE A 96 -1.26 9.36 3.55
C ILE A 96 0.04 9.87 4.19
N ARG A 97 0.82 8.95 4.75
CA ARG A 97 2.00 9.30 5.58
C ARG A 97 3.19 8.47 5.15
N ALA A 98 4.38 9.07 5.09
CA ALA A 98 5.62 8.37 4.74
C ALA A 98 5.88 7.07 5.55
N PRO A 99 5.57 6.97 6.87
CA PRO A 99 5.67 5.72 7.61
C PRO A 99 4.82 4.57 7.06
N ALA A 100 3.67 4.85 6.42
CA ALA A 100 2.82 3.81 5.84
C ALA A 100 3.47 3.19 4.59
N ILE A 101 3.98 4.02 3.68
CA ILE A 101 4.72 3.56 2.49
C ILE A 101 6.02 2.86 2.89
N ARG A 102 6.77 3.44 3.85
CA ARG A 102 7.98 2.80 4.42
C ARG A 102 7.68 1.43 5.01
N GLY A 103 6.53 1.25 5.66
CA GLY A 103 6.07 -0.05 6.15
C GLY A 103 5.81 -1.07 5.04
N GLN A 104 5.27 -0.64 3.90
CA GLN A 104 5.09 -1.48 2.72
C GLN A 104 6.42 -1.86 2.06
N LEU A 105 7.32 -0.89 1.88
CA LEU A 105 8.67 -1.15 1.36
C LEU A 105 9.44 -2.15 2.24
N ARG A 106 9.40 -1.99 3.58
CA ARG A 106 9.96 -2.96 4.53
C ARG A 106 9.29 -4.33 4.47
N TRP A 107 8.00 -4.40 4.15
CA TRP A 107 7.31 -5.68 3.97
C TRP A 107 7.76 -6.38 2.68
N TRP A 108 7.77 -5.68 1.55
CA TRP A 108 8.26 -6.21 0.27
C TRP A 108 9.72 -6.67 0.36
N PHE A 109 10.59 -5.86 0.96
CA PHE A 109 12.01 -6.20 1.17
C PHE A 109 12.20 -7.55 1.89
N ARG A 110 11.49 -7.75 3.02
CA ARG A 110 11.51 -9.02 3.76
C ARG A 110 10.87 -10.17 2.97
N ALA A 111 9.79 -9.91 2.23
CA ALA A 111 9.14 -10.92 1.38
C ALA A 111 10.05 -11.37 0.23
N PHE A 112 10.92 -10.49 -0.27
CA PHE A 112 12.01 -10.77 -1.21
C PHE A 112 13.24 -11.44 -0.57
N GLY A 113 13.22 -11.68 0.75
CA GLY A 113 14.26 -12.42 1.45
C GLY A 113 15.35 -11.57 2.10
N GLY A 114 15.22 -10.23 2.10
CA GLY A 114 16.13 -9.36 2.83
C GLY A 114 16.17 -9.72 4.32
N THR A 115 17.37 -9.90 4.86
CA THR A 115 17.57 -10.32 6.25
C THR A 115 17.34 -9.17 7.23
N ARG A 116 17.33 -9.46 8.53
CA ARG A 116 17.28 -8.43 9.58
C ARG A 116 18.48 -7.46 9.50
N ALA A 117 19.67 -7.95 9.12
CA ALA A 117 20.85 -7.12 8.95
C ALA A 117 20.67 -6.17 7.74
N ASP A 118 20.28 -6.71 6.58
CA ASP A 118 20.03 -5.89 5.38
C ASP A 118 18.90 -4.87 5.61
N GLU A 119 17.87 -5.24 6.38
CA GLU A 119 16.78 -4.34 6.75
C GLU A 119 17.27 -3.19 7.64
N GLN A 120 18.23 -3.43 8.54
CA GLN A 120 18.88 -2.39 9.33
C GLN A 120 19.82 -1.52 8.47
N GLU A 121 20.50 -2.07 7.47
CA GLU A 121 21.32 -1.33 6.51
C GLU A 121 20.49 -0.32 5.70
N VAL A 122 19.33 -0.74 5.19
CA VAL A 122 18.44 0.13 4.39
C VAL A 122 17.59 1.03 5.29
N PHE A 123 16.82 0.43 6.20
CA PHE A 123 15.76 1.11 6.95
C PHE A 123 16.15 1.55 8.37
N GLY A 124 17.39 1.29 8.80
CA GLY A 124 17.86 1.60 10.16
C GLY A 124 17.25 0.69 11.24
N GLY A 125 17.75 0.82 12.46
CA GLY A 125 17.27 0.03 13.59
C GLY A 125 17.72 0.56 14.94
N ILE A 126 17.00 0.20 15.99
CA ILE A 126 17.26 0.56 17.40
C ILE A 126 17.49 -0.68 18.28
N ALA A 127 17.86 -1.80 17.67
CA ALA A 127 17.94 -3.09 18.36
C ALA A 127 19.42 -3.49 18.55
N GLY A 128 19.87 -3.48 19.80
CA GLY A 128 21.27 -3.52 20.20
C GLY A 128 21.64 -2.24 20.95
N GLU A 129 22.90 -2.13 21.37
CA GLU A 129 23.41 -0.92 22.05
C GLU A 129 23.70 0.21 21.04
N GLU A 130 23.95 -0.12 19.77
CA GLU A 130 24.20 0.84 18.70
C GLU A 130 22.95 1.13 17.85
N GLY A 131 22.39 2.33 18.00
CA GLY A 131 21.27 2.81 17.18
C GLY A 131 21.71 3.21 15.76
N ARG A 132 21.32 2.44 14.75
CA ARG A 132 21.68 2.72 13.33
C ARG A 132 20.64 3.57 12.62
N SER A 133 21.04 4.79 12.23
CA SER A 133 20.23 5.67 11.39
C SER A 133 20.02 5.10 9.98
N SER A 134 18.82 5.25 9.43
CA SER A 134 18.50 4.75 8.09
C SER A 134 19.28 5.44 6.98
N THR A 135 19.69 4.67 5.98
CA THR A 135 20.29 5.16 4.73
C THR A 135 19.23 5.71 3.77
N LEU A 136 18.01 5.15 3.77
CA LEU A 136 16.87 5.60 2.96
C LEU A 136 15.91 6.55 3.71
N VAL A 137 15.74 7.76 3.19
CA VAL A 137 14.64 8.67 3.57
C VAL A 137 13.48 8.47 2.60
N VAL A 138 12.28 8.28 3.15
CA VAL A 138 11.01 8.23 2.41
C VAL A 138 10.26 9.52 2.71
N ARG A 139 9.87 10.27 1.69
CA ARG A 139 8.96 11.43 1.82
C ARG A 139 7.71 11.22 0.98
N VAL A 140 6.67 11.93 1.38
CA VAL A 140 5.40 12.04 0.67
C VAL A 140 5.15 13.52 0.49
N ALA A 141 5.00 13.95 -0.76
CA ALA A 141 4.73 15.32 -1.16
C ALA A 141 3.51 15.37 -2.09
N GLU A 142 3.00 16.58 -2.33
CA GLU A 142 2.06 16.92 -3.41
C GLU A 142 0.92 15.91 -3.61
N LEU A 143 -0.13 16.05 -2.80
CA LEU A 143 -1.34 15.24 -2.91
C LEU A 143 -2.40 15.99 -3.73
N ALA A 144 -2.68 15.49 -4.93
CA ALA A 144 -3.80 15.93 -5.74
C ALA A 144 -4.94 14.91 -5.62
N ARG A 145 -6.06 15.28 -5.00
CA ARG A 145 -7.21 14.36 -4.83
C ARG A 145 -7.87 14.10 -6.18
N GLY A 146 -8.24 12.84 -6.40
CA GLY A 146 -9.12 12.46 -7.51
C GLY A 146 -10.56 12.95 -7.29
N LEU A 147 -11.44 12.66 -8.25
CA LEU A 147 -12.85 13.03 -8.16
C LEU A 147 -13.50 12.46 -6.88
N PRO A 148 -14.45 13.19 -6.24
CA PRO A 148 -15.10 12.71 -5.03
C PRO A 148 -15.73 11.32 -5.21
N TRP A 149 -15.31 10.37 -4.38
CA TRP A 149 -15.87 9.01 -4.36
C TRP A 149 -16.60 8.76 -3.05
N ARG A 150 -17.85 8.31 -3.16
CA ARG A 150 -18.70 7.94 -2.03
C ARG A 150 -18.67 6.42 -1.85
N PRO A 151 -18.30 5.92 -0.65
CA PRO A 151 -18.31 4.49 -0.41
C PRO A 151 -19.71 3.87 -0.59
N PRO A 152 -19.83 2.71 -1.26
CA PRO A 152 -21.13 2.09 -1.51
C PRO A 152 -21.77 1.55 -0.23
N LYS A 153 -23.08 1.30 -0.27
CA LYS A 153 -23.75 0.51 0.76
C LYS A 153 -23.20 -0.92 0.72
N VAL A 154 -22.75 -1.43 1.87
CA VAL A 154 -22.20 -2.79 1.98
C VAL A 154 -23.34 -3.75 2.28
N GLU A 155 -23.89 -4.37 1.23
CA GLU A 155 -24.93 -5.39 1.40
C GLU A 155 -24.36 -6.66 2.07
N PRO A 156 -25.01 -7.20 3.11
CA PRO A 156 -24.62 -8.48 3.70
C PRO A 156 -24.58 -9.60 2.65
N ASN A 157 -23.60 -10.50 2.76
CA ASN A 157 -23.38 -11.65 1.86
C ASN A 157 -23.08 -11.33 0.38
N ALA A 158 -23.09 -10.07 -0.05
CA ALA A 158 -22.55 -9.67 -1.36
C ALA A 158 -21.05 -10.01 -1.45
N PRO A 159 -20.51 -10.42 -2.61
CA PRO A 159 -19.08 -10.69 -2.77
C PRO A 159 -18.20 -9.52 -2.32
N GLU A 160 -18.58 -8.30 -2.67
CA GLU A 160 -17.89 -7.06 -2.32
C GLU A 160 -17.81 -6.84 -0.80
N ALA A 161 -18.74 -7.37 0.01
CA ALA A 161 -18.67 -7.27 1.46
C ALA A 161 -17.43 -7.96 2.05
N TYR A 162 -16.92 -9.01 1.40
CA TYR A 162 -15.67 -9.66 1.78
C TYR A 162 -14.46 -8.73 1.61
N VAL A 163 -14.56 -7.71 0.75
CA VAL A 163 -13.58 -6.62 0.61
C VAL A 163 -13.91 -5.45 1.53
N TRP A 164 -15.16 -4.97 1.54
CA TRP A 164 -15.52 -3.71 2.18
C TRP A 164 -15.79 -3.76 3.68
N HIS A 165 -16.25 -4.87 4.25
CA HIS A 165 -16.78 -4.90 5.63
C HIS A 165 -15.86 -4.22 6.68
N TYR A 166 -14.59 -4.66 6.81
CA TYR A 166 -13.67 -4.06 7.79
C TYR A 166 -13.22 -2.63 7.44
N ALA A 167 -13.39 -2.15 6.21
CA ALA A 167 -13.21 -0.73 5.89
C ALA A 167 -14.45 0.07 6.35
N SER A 168 -15.66 -0.46 6.11
CA SER A 168 -16.92 0.21 6.46
C SER A 168 -17.16 0.41 7.95
N VAL A 169 -16.53 -0.39 8.82
CA VAL A 169 -16.59 -0.24 10.28
C VAL A 169 -15.31 0.35 10.90
N SER A 170 -14.38 0.85 10.09
CA SER A 170 -13.04 1.24 10.57
C SER A 170 -12.99 2.62 11.25
N GLY A 171 -12.15 2.74 12.28
CA GLY A 171 -12.05 3.93 13.14
C GLY A 171 -13.23 4.11 14.12
N LYS A 172 -14.20 3.20 14.10
CA LYS A 172 -15.43 3.27 14.88
C LYS A 172 -15.20 2.95 16.36
N GLN A 173 -15.80 3.72 17.27
CA GLN A 173 -15.78 3.42 18.70
C GLN A 173 -16.74 2.27 19.04
N LYS A 174 -16.39 1.47 20.05
CA LYS A 174 -17.19 0.32 20.49
C LYS A 174 -18.58 0.78 20.94
N GLY A 175 -19.63 0.18 20.37
CA GLY A 175 -21.02 0.45 20.75
C GLY A 175 -21.75 1.51 19.91
N GLN A 176 -21.06 2.30 19.08
CA GLN A 176 -21.75 3.23 18.18
C GLN A 176 -22.57 2.48 17.10
N PRO A 177 -23.69 3.02 16.60
CA PRO A 177 -24.39 2.53 15.41
C PRO A 177 -23.67 2.97 14.11
N GLY A 178 -24.16 2.52 12.95
CA GLY A 178 -23.73 3.04 11.64
C GLY A 178 -22.32 2.62 11.15
N PRO A 179 -21.83 3.21 10.04
CA PRO A 179 -20.48 3.02 9.54
C PRO A 179 -19.42 3.73 10.42
N GLY A 180 -18.14 3.39 10.22
CA GLY A 180 -17.02 4.07 10.86
C GLY A 180 -16.60 5.36 10.13
N PRO A 181 -15.91 6.30 10.81
CA PRO A 181 -15.60 7.64 10.28
C PRO A 181 -14.79 7.63 8.97
N ARG A 182 -13.97 6.60 8.74
CA ARG A 182 -13.20 6.43 7.49
C ARG A 182 -14.09 6.05 6.29
N TRP A 183 -15.30 5.54 6.51
CA TRP A 183 -16.25 5.16 5.45
C TRP A 183 -17.13 6.35 5.06
N SER A 184 -16.46 7.42 4.61
CA SER A 184 -17.05 8.69 4.20
C SER A 184 -16.25 9.26 3.02
N GLU A 185 -16.80 10.27 2.34
CA GLU A 185 -16.15 10.95 1.19
C GLU A 185 -14.79 11.57 1.57
N HIS A 186 -14.65 12.08 2.79
CA HIS A 186 -13.41 12.66 3.31
C HIS A 186 -12.50 11.62 4.01
N GLY A 187 -13.07 10.52 4.50
CA GLY A 187 -12.37 9.44 5.21
C GLY A 187 -11.56 8.49 4.32
N ASN A 188 -11.63 8.66 3.01
CA ASN A 188 -10.83 7.94 2.01
C ASN A 188 -10.06 8.92 1.09
N LEU A 189 -9.00 8.43 0.45
CA LEU A 189 -8.47 9.02 -0.79
C LEU A 189 -9.18 8.32 -1.96
N PRO A 190 -9.90 9.04 -2.83
CA PRO A 190 -10.65 8.45 -3.93
C PRO A 190 -9.70 7.90 -5.03
N PRO A 191 -10.20 7.00 -5.90
CA PRO A 191 -9.53 6.67 -7.17
C PRO A 191 -9.15 7.93 -7.96
N GLY A 192 -8.05 7.85 -8.72
CA GLY A 192 -7.45 8.99 -9.42
C GLY A 192 -6.69 9.97 -8.52
N THR A 193 -6.62 9.75 -7.20
CA THR A 193 -5.75 10.55 -6.32
C THR A 193 -4.29 10.29 -6.64
N LYS A 194 -3.54 11.36 -6.89
CA LYS A 194 -2.10 11.35 -7.16
C LYS A 194 -1.30 11.80 -5.94
N VAL A 195 -0.13 11.20 -5.75
CA VAL A 195 0.79 11.53 -4.67
C VAL A 195 2.24 11.32 -5.10
N HIS A 196 3.13 12.26 -4.76
CA HIS A 196 4.57 12.13 -5.03
C HIS A 196 5.28 11.38 -3.89
N LEU A 197 5.78 10.19 -4.20
CA LEU A 197 6.70 9.42 -3.37
C LEU A 197 8.14 9.81 -3.73
N GLN A 198 8.87 10.38 -2.78
CA GLN A 198 10.30 10.65 -2.93
C GLN A 198 11.12 9.68 -2.09
N LEU A 199 12.12 9.05 -2.71
CA LEU A 199 13.11 8.18 -2.10
C LEU A 199 14.47 8.86 -2.19
N LEU A 200 15.10 9.15 -1.05
CA LEU A 200 16.40 9.84 -1.00
C LEU A 200 17.42 8.97 -0.25
N TRP A 201 18.53 8.66 -0.91
CA TRP A 201 19.64 7.92 -0.31
C TRP A 201 20.63 8.88 0.35
N ARG A 202 20.76 8.80 1.68
CA ARG A 202 21.76 9.55 2.46
C ARG A 202 23.15 8.93 2.40
N ARG A 203 23.21 7.62 2.18
CA ARG A 203 24.40 6.75 2.08
C ARG A 203 24.01 5.57 1.19
N GLN A 204 24.98 4.93 0.53
CA GLN A 204 24.73 3.65 -0.14
C GLN A 204 24.73 2.51 0.89
N PRO A 205 23.71 1.63 0.91
CA PRO A 205 23.79 0.36 1.64
C PRO A 205 24.69 -0.64 0.89
N PRO A 206 25.09 -1.77 1.50
CA PRO A 206 25.85 -2.82 0.82
C PRO A 206 25.17 -3.30 -0.47
N PRO A 207 25.92 -3.70 -1.53
CA PRO A 207 25.34 -4.03 -2.84
C PRO A 207 24.22 -5.08 -2.82
N GLY A 208 24.32 -6.12 -1.98
CA GLY A 208 23.26 -7.13 -1.83
C GLY A 208 21.98 -6.55 -1.24
N ALA A 209 22.09 -5.76 -0.17
CA ALA A 209 20.96 -5.04 0.44
C ALA A 209 20.37 -3.99 -0.52
N ARG A 210 21.20 -3.37 -1.36
CA ARG A 210 20.76 -2.46 -2.42
C ARG A 210 19.92 -3.18 -3.47
N GLN A 211 20.43 -4.27 -4.05
CA GLN A 211 19.72 -5.05 -5.06
C GLN A 211 18.40 -5.62 -4.51
N GLY A 212 18.40 -6.12 -3.26
CA GLY A 212 17.17 -6.59 -2.61
C GLY A 212 16.13 -5.48 -2.41
N PHE A 213 16.56 -4.22 -2.24
CA PHE A 213 15.66 -3.07 -2.20
C PHE A 213 15.14 -2.70 -3.57
N ASP A 214 16.00 -2.66 -4.60
CA ASP A 214 15.58 -2.30 -5.96
C ASP A 214 14.62 -3.36 -6.56
N ASP A 215 14.85 -4.65 -6.31
CA ASP A 215 13.92 -5.75 -6.64
C ASP A 215 12.55 -5.55 -5.93
N ALA A 216 12.58 -5.26 -4.62
CA ALA A 216 11.37 -5.00 -3.83
C ALA A 216 10.64 -3.71 -4.24
N LEU A 217 11.37 -2.69 -4.70
CA LEU A 217 10.81 -1.44 -5.21
C LEU A 217 10.13 -1.66 -6.56
N LYS A 218 10.75 -2.41 -7.50
CA LYS A 218 10.12 -2.76 -8.79
C LYS A 218 8.79 -3.49 -8.57
N ALA A 219 8.75 -4.44 -7.64
CA ALA A 219 7.50 -5.12 -7.27
C ALA A 219 6.48 -4.20 -6.56
N PHE A 220 6.93 -3.29 -5.69
CA PHE A 220 6.05 -2.32 -5.02
C PHE A 220 5.45 -1.28 -5.98
N LEU A 221 6.20 -0.78 -6.96
CA LEU A 221 5.69 0.18 -7.93
C LEU A 221 4.68 -0.45 -8.91
N ALA A 222 4.83 -1.74 -9.22
CA ALA A 222 3.93 -2.48 -10.11
C ALA A 222 2.69 -3.07 -9.41
N LEU A 223 2.83 -3.57 -8.17
CA LEU A 223 1.81 -4.36 -7.47
C LEU A 223 1.54 -3.87 -6.03
N GLY A 224 1.95 -2.65 -5.72
CA GLY A 224 1.82 -2.05 -4.39
C GLY A 224 0.39 -1.65 -4.02
N ALA A 225 0.24 -1.36 -2.74
CA ALA A 225 -0.93 -0.68 -2.18
C ALA A 225 -0.59 -0.05 -0.84
N VAL A 226 -1.38 0.91 -0.39
CA VAL A 226 -1.22 1.61 0.90
C VAL A 226 -2.55 1.61 1.67
N GLY A 227 -2.49 1.77 3.00
CA GLY A 227 -3.67 1.94 3.85
C GLY A 227 -4.26 0.63 4.39
N MET A 228 -5.56 0.62 4.65
CA MET A 228 -6.27 -0.58 5.12
C MET A 228 -6.54 -1.57 3.99
N ARG A 229 -6.59 -2.85 4.32
CA ARG A 229 -7.06 -3.94 3.43
C ARG A 229 -6.23 -4.11 2.15
N VAL A 230 -4.96 -3.73 2.15
CA VAL A 230 -4.00 -3.90 1.03
C VAL A 230 -3.87 -5.33 0.49
N THR A 231 -4.13 -6.36 1.30
CA THR A 231 -4.19 -7.79 0.91
C THR A 231 -5.47 -8.19 0.16
N ARG A 232 -6.44 -7.28 0.04
CA ARG A 232 -7.81 -7.53 -0.41
C ARG A 232 -8.26 -6.52 -1.48
N GLY A 233 -7.31 -5.97 -2.23
CA GLY A 233 -7.52 -5.09 -3.38
C GLY A 233 -7.64 -3.58 -3.11
N VAL A 234 -7.73 -3.18 -1.85
CA VAL A 234 -7.97 -1.78 -1.45
C VAL A 234 -6.66 -0.97 -1.39
N GLY A 235 -6.72 0.30 -1.77
CA GLY A 235 -5.59 1.23 -1.81
C GLY A 235 -4.49 0.86 -2.81
N ALA A 236 -4.83 0.12 -3.87
CA ALA A 236 -3.95 -0.19 -4.98
C ALA A 236 -3.67 1.07 -5.82
N PHE A 237 -2.49 1.17 -6.40
CA PHE A 237 -2.04 2.29 -7.23
C PHE A 237 -1.27 1.79 -8.44
N CYS A 238 -1.11 2.63 -9.46
CA CYS A 238 -0.07 2.51 -10.48
C CYS A 238 1.01 3.59 -10.29
N CYS A 239 2.19 3.35 -10.84
CA CYS A 239 3.29 4.31 -10.93
C CYS A 239 3.30 4.92 -12.34
N LEU A 240 3.25 6.26 -12.47
CA LEU A 240 3.17 6.90 -13.79
C LEU A 240 4.52 6.88 -14.55
N GLU A 241 5.64 6.88 -13.82
CA GLU A 241 6.99 6.77 -14.38
C GLU A 241 7.36 5.32 -14.74
N SER A 242 6.57 4.34 -14.31
CA SER A 242 6.73 2.93 -14.66
C SER A 242 5.36 2.26 -14.90
N PRO A 243 4.64 2.63 -15.99
CA PRO A 243 3.33 2.06 -16.30
C PRO A 243 3.39 0.54 -16.46
N LEU A 244 2.35 -0.14 -15.99
CA LEU A 244 2.28 -1.60 -16.04
C LEU A 244 1.74 -2.04 -17.40
N THR A 245 2.61 -2.24 -18.37
CA THR A 245 2.27 -2.89 -19.65
C THR A 245 2.21 -4.42 -19.48
N SER A 246 1.66 -5.13 -20.47
CA SER A 246 1.70 -6.61 -20.50
C SER A 246 3.14 -7.18 -20.40
N GLN A 247 4.11 -6.49 -21.00
CA GLN A 247 5.53 -6.86 -20.92
C GLN A 247 6.10 -6.60 -19.50
N ALA A 248 5.84 -5.42 -18.93
CA ALA A 248 6.26 -5.11 -17.57
C ALA A 248 5.64 -6.07 -16.53
N LEU A 249 4.41 -6.52 -16.76
CA LEU A 249 3.74 -7.53 -15.94
C LEU A 249 4.43 -8.89 -16.01
N ALA A 250 4.86 -9.33 -17.19
CA ALA A 250 5.62 -10.57 -17.37
C ALA A 250 7.01 -10.50 -16.71
N GLU A 251 7.69 -9.36 -16.77
CA GLU A 251 8.95 -9.14 -16.04
C GLU A 251 8.77 -9.21 -14.52
N VAL A 252 7.71 -8.58 -14.00
CA VAL A 252 7.38 -8.61 -12.57
C VAL A 252 6.98 -10.02 -12.14
N GLU A 253 6.25 -10.79 -12.96
CA GLU A 253 5.97 -12.21 -12.71
C GLU A 253 7.26 -13.04 -12.64
N SER A 254 8.20 -12.83 -13.56
CA SER A 254 9.52 -13.50 -13.55
C SER A 254 10.32 -13.16 -12.29
N LEU A 255 10.38 -11.87 -11.92
CA LEU A 255 11.05 -11.38 -10.72
C LEU A 255 10.45 -12.00 -9.44
N LEU A 256 9.12 -12.04 -9.35
CA LEU A 256 8.40 -12.67 -8.25
C LEU A 256 8.69 -14.18 -8.15
N LYS A 257 8.68 -14.90 -9.27
CA LYS A 257 9.01 -16.34 -9.34
C LYS A 257 10.45 -16.64 -8.93
N LYS A 258 11.42 -15.83 -9.38
CA LYS A 258 12.84 -15.89 -8.94
C LYS A 258 12.94 -15.83 -7.41
N HIS A 259 12.10 -15.01 -6.78
CA HIS A 259 12.02 -14.85 -5.33
C HIS A 259 11.01 -15.77 -4.63
N ARG A 260 10.55 -16.84 -5.31
CA ARG A 260 9.64 -17.90 -4.81
C ARG A 260 8.22 -17.46 -4.45
N PHE A 261 7.77 -16.30 -4.93
CA PHE A 261 6.37 -15.90 -4.81
C PHE A 261 5.50 -16.76 -5.72
N GLY A 262 4.28 -17.07 -5.27
CA GLY A 262 3.21 -17.46 -6.18
C GLY A 262 2.68 -16.22 -6.90
N PHE A 263 2.40 -16.33 -8.21
CA PHE A 263 1.78 -15.26 -8.99
C PHE A 263 0.77 -15.81 -9.99
N LEU A 264 -0.34 -15.09 -10.17
CA LEU A 264 -1.42 -15.41 -11.11
C LEU A 264 -2.16 -14.14 -11.53
N VAL A 265 -2.25 -13.87 -12.83
CA VAL A 265 -3.25 -12.94 -13.36
C VAL A 265 -4.59 -13.70 -13.44
N TYR A 266 -5.52 -13.44 -12.52
CA TYR A 266 -6.71 -14.27 -12.29
C TYR A 266 -7.92 -13.84 -13.14
N ARG A 267 -8.05 -12.54 -13.42
CA ARG A 267 -9.04 -11.97 -14.36
C ARG A 267 -8.37 -10.84 -15.12
N GLN A 268 -8.69 -10.70 -16.40
CA GLN A 268 -8.15 -9.68 -17.31
C GLN A 268 -9.27 -9.07 -18.15
N GLY A 269 -9.01 -7.93 -18.80
CA GLY A 269 -9.97 -7.27 -19.69
C GLY A 269 -11.18 -6.69 -18.95
N LEU A 270 -11.06 -6.42 -17.65
CA LEU A 270 -12.11 -5.81 -16.85
C LEU A 270 -12.26 -4.33 -17.24
N SER A 271 -13.51 -3.86 -17.30
CA SER A 271 -13.84 -2.51 -17.78
C SER A 271 -13.48 -1.43 -16.76
N SER A 272 -13.45 -1.77 -15.46
CA SER A 272 -13.24 -0.82 -14.37
C SER A 272 -12.53 -1.44 -13.16
N TRP A 273 -12.06 -0.59 -12.24
CA TRP A 273 -11.48 -1.04 -10.97
C TRP A 273 -12.55 -1.61 -10.02
N GLU A 274 -13.80 -1.17 -10.11
CA GLU A 274 -14.94 -1.72 -9.37
C GLU A 274 -15.19 -3.19 -9.74
N GLU A 275 -15.10 -3.55 -11.02
CA GLU A 275 -15.15 -4.94 -11.47
C GLU A 275 -14.00 -5.76 -10.89
N ALA A 276 -12.78 -5.21 -10.83
CA ALA A 276 -11.64 -5.88 -10.21
C ALA A 276 -11.82 -6.09 -8.70
N ILE A 277 -12.49 -5.16 -8.00
CA ILE A 277 -12.88 -5.36 -6.60
C ILE A 277 -14.01 -6.40 -6.45
N ARG A 278 -15.01 -6.41 -7.34
CA ARG A 278 -16.07 -7.44 -7.35
C ARG A 278 -15.46 -8.83 -7.56
N ALA A 279 -14.56 -8.97 -8.53
CA ALA A 279 -13.82 -10.19 -8.77
C ALA A 279 -12.99 -10.60 -7.53
N ALA A 280 -12.34 -9.66 -6.84
CA ALA A 280 -11.62 -9.94 -5.60
C ALA A 280 -12.57 -10.41 -4.48
N GLY A 281 -13.76 -9.82 -4.37
CA GLY A 281 -14.83 -10.24 -3.47
C GLY A 281 -15.35 -11.65 -3.75
N GLN A 282 -15.61 -11.98 -5.02
CA GLN A 282 -16.02 -13.32 -5.48
C GLN A 282 -14.93 -14.35 -5.17
N THR A 283 -13.68 -14.05 -5.52
CA THR A 283 -12.51 -14.91 -5.21
C THR A 283 -12.42 -15.21 -3.71
N LEU A 284 -12.66 -14.20 -2.86
CA LEU A 284 -12.69 -14.40 -1.40
C LEU A 284 -13.86 -15.29 -0.97
N LYS A 285 -15.07 -14.99 -1.45
CA LYS A 285 -16.32 -15.66 -1.05
C LYS A 285 -16.36 -17.13 -1.49
N GLU A 286 -15.99 -17.41 -2.73
CA GLU A 286 -16.25 -18.68 -3.42
C GLU A 286 -15.02 -19.58 -3.46
N ASP A 287 -13.84 -19.04 -3.81
CA ASP A 287 -12.64 -19.87 -3.99
C ASP A 287 -11.81 -20.00 -2.70
N LEU A 288 -11.70 -18.94 -1.90
CA LEU A 288 -10.74 -18.88 -0.78
C LEU A 288 -11.37 -19.20 0.58
N ARG A 289 -12.47 -18.55 0.98
CA ARG A 289 -13.05 -18.70 2.32
C ARG A 289 -13.61 -20.10 2.64
N PRO A 290 -14.18 -20.87 1.69
CA PRO A 290 -14.59 -22.25 1.97
C PRO A 290 -13.42 -23.18 2.29
N ARG A 291 -12.22 -22.86 1.80
CA ARG A 291 -10.99 -23.67 1.98
C ARG A 291 -10.11 -23.15 3.12
N PHE A 292 -10.18 -21.85 3.40
CA PHE A 292 -9.43 -21.16 4.44
C PHE A 292 -10.41 -20.31 5.30
N PRO A 293 -11.23 -20.96 6.14
CA PRO A 293 -12.18 -20.28 7.02
C PRO A 293 -11.45 -19.35 8.01
N ALA A 294 -12.17 -18.34 8.50
CA ALA A 294 -11.62 -17.37 9.44
C ALA A 294 -11.76 -17.79 10.92
N GLY A 295 -12.53 -18.84 11.23
CA GLY A 295 -13.11 -19.01 12.56
C GLY A 295 -14.21 -17.98 12.86
N LYS A 296 -14.79 -18.06 14.07
CA LYS A 296 -15.89 -17.16 14.48
C LYS A 296 -15.42 -15.72 14.71
N LEU A 297 -14.16 -15.53 15.13
CA LEU A 297 -13.59 -14.24 15.52
C LEU A 297 -12.34 -13.85 14.69
N GLY A 298 -12.14 -14.47 13.53
CA GLY A 298 -10.87 -14.36 12.80
C GLY A 298 -9.73 -15.21 13.42
N ASP A 299 -10.09 -16.07 14.37
CA ASP A 299 -9.23 -16.79 15.31
C ASP A 299 -8.67 -18.11 14.80
N GLN A 300 -8.93 -18.49 13.54
CA GLN A 300 -8.29 -19.64 12.90
C GLN A 300 -7.06 -19.18 12.07
N PRO A 301 -5.82 -19.58 12.44
CA PRO A 301 -4.62 -19.30 11.65
C PRO A 301 -4.64 -19.97 10.27
N GLY A 302 -4.16 -19.25 9.26
CA GLY A 302 -4.01 -19.75 7.91
C GLY A 302 -3.42 -18.72 6.95
N PRO A 303 -3.25 -19.05 5.65
CA PRO A 303 -2.63 -18.16 4.67
C PRO A 303 -3.43 -16.86 4.41
N LEU A 304 -4.72 -16.86 4.79
CA LEU A 304 -5.57 -15.66 4.78
C LEU A 304 -5.34 -14.69 5.96
N GLY A 305 -4.45 -15.04 6.90
CA GLY A 305 -4.17 -14.31 8.14
C GLY A 305 -5.16 -14.63 9.26
N SER A 306 -4.89 -14.12 10.47
CA SER A 306 -5.66 -14.35 11.69
C SER A 306 -5.69 -13.12 12.62
N SER A 307 -6.65 -13.10 13.54
CA SER A 307 -6.78 -12.11 14.62
C SER A 307 -6.05 -12.55 15.90
N LYS A 308 -5.93 -13.87 16.13
CA LYS A 308 -5.27 -14.49 17.28
C LYS A 308 -4.41 -15.70 16.81
N PRO A 309 -3.07 -15.63 16.89
CA PRO A 309 -2.29 -14.39 16.98
C PRO A 309 -2.59 -13.48 15.77
N ARG A 310 -2.33 -12.17 15.90
CA ARG A 310 -2.62 -11.22 14.82
C ARG A 310 -1.58 -11.37 13.69
N GLN A 311 -2.01 -11.93 12.57
CA GLN A 311 -1.17 -12.22 11.40
C GLN A 311 -1.81 -11.66 10.14
N THR A 312 -1.02 -10.99 9.29
CA THR A 312 -1.47 -10.52 7.97
C THR A 312 -1.42 -11.67 6.97
N SER A 313 -2.34 -11.69 6.01
CA SER A 313 -2.38 -12.69 4.93
C SER A 313 -1.09 -12.72 4.12
N GLY A 314 -0.65 -13.92 3.71
CA GLY A 314 0.41 -14.10 2.72
C GLY A 314 -0.08 -13.90 1.28
N LEU A 315 -1.38 -14.09 1.05
CA LEU A 315 -2.06 -13.95 -0.23
C LEU A 315 -2.66 -12.54 -0.41
N TYR A 316 -2.29 -11.89 -1.51
CA TYR A 316 -2.67 -10.53 -1.89
C TYR A 316 -3.51 -10.55 -3.16
N LEU A 317 -4.71 -9.98 -3.07
CA LEU A 317 -5.54 -9.64 -4.22
C LEU A 317 -5.20 -8.20 -4.63
N ARG A 318 -4.84 -7.98 -5.90
CA ARG A 318 -4.37 -6.70 -6.42
C ARG A 318 -5.07 -6.37 -7.76
N PRO A 319 -6.09 -5.49 -7.74
CA PRO A 319 -6.48 -4.72 -8.90
C PRO A 319 -5.26 -3.99 -9.47
N VAL A 320 -5.05 -4.11 -10.77
CA VAL A 320 -4.03 -3.38 -11.53
C VAL A 320 -4.69 -2.73 -12.74
N CYS A 321 -4.09 -1.64 -13.19
CA CYS A 321 -4.35 -1.01 -14.48
C CYS A 321 -3.26 -1.49 -15.44
N ILE A 322 -3.65 -2.13 -16.55
CA ILE A 322 -2.72 -2.53 -17.60
C ILE A 322 -2.83 -1.52 -18.74
N THR A 323 -1.74 -0.83 -19.00
CA THR A 323 -1.63 0.12 -20.12
C THR A 323 -1.29 -0.65 -21.38
N ASP A 324 -2.13 -0.49 -22.39
CA ASP A 324 -1.97 -1.09 -23.72
C ASP A 324 -1.70 0.04 -24.71
N ASN A 325 -0.47 0.15 -25.20
CA ASN A 325 -0.03 1.26 -26.06
C ASN A 325 -0.82 1.34 -27.39
N ASN A 326 -1.53 0.27 -27.76
CA ASN A 326 -2.28 0.18 -29.01
C ASN A 326 -3.78 0.49 -28.85
N THR A 327 -4.27 0.74 -27.62
CA THR A 327 -5.68 1.10 -27.39
C THR A 327 -5.81 2.26 -26.40
N ALA A 328 -6.59 3.28 -26.74
CA ALA A 328 -6.84 4.45 -25.88
C ALA A 328 -7.50 4.12 -24.52
N ASN A 329 -8.01 2.90 -24.33
CA ASN A 329 -8.66 2.45 -23.10
C ASN A 329 -7.72 1.56 -22.28
N ASN A 330 -7.38 2.01 -21.08
CA ASN A 330 -6.77 1.18 -20.04
C ASN A 330 -7.65 -0.04 -19.73
N LYS A 331 -7.03 -1.22 -19.59
CA LYS A 331 -7.73 -2.46 -19.20
C LYS A 331 -7.42 -2.78 -17.75
N TYR A 332 -8.42 -3.14 -16.95
CA TYR A 332 -8.19 -3.57 -15.57
C TYR A 332 -8.00 -5.08 -15.48
N ALA A 333 -7.21 -5.51 -14.50
CA ALA A 333 -7.01 -6.92 -14.20
C ALA A 333 -6.95 -7.15 -12.68
N LEU A 334 -7.29 -8.36 -12.26
CA LEU A 334 -7.07 -8.82 -10.90
C LEU A 334 -5.86 -9.76 -10.88
N CYS A 335 -4.71 -9.22 -10.46
CA CYS A 335 -3.54 -10.01 -10.12
C CYS A 335 -3.71 -10.59 -8.71
N VAL A 336 -3.21 -11.81 -8.51
CA VAL A 336 -3.13 -12.47 -7.20
C VAL A 336 -1.71 -12.95 -7.00
N PHE A 337 -1.10 -12.57 -5.88
CA PHE A 337 0.24 -13.02 -5.54
C PHE A 337 0.30 -13.53 -4.10
N GLU A 338 1.18 -14.49 -3.85
CA GLU A 338 1.41 -15.05 -2.52
C GLU A 338 2.90 -14.96 -2.18
N ALA A 339 3.22 -14.21 -1.13
CA ALA A 339 4.58 -14.13 -0.64
C ALA A 339 5.01 -15.44 0.06
N PRO A 340 6.30 -15.81 0.00
CA PRO A 340 6.78 -17.06 0.60
C PRO A 340 6.37 -17.16 2.08
N ALA A 341 5.62 -18.22 2.40
CA ALA A 341 4.96 -18.36 3.71
C ALA A 341 5.96 -18.41 4.87
N GLU A 342 7.16 -18.92 4.63
CA GLU A 342 8.27 -18.94 5.57
C GLU A 342 8.82 -17.56 5.92
N ARG A 343 8.67 -16.56 5.01
CA ARG A 343 9.15 -15.18 5.18
C ARG A 343 8.10 -14.26 5.83
N VAL A 344 6.80 -14.50 5.57
CA VAL A 344 5.73 -13.54 5.97
C VAL A 344 4.68 -14.08 6.94
N LEU A 345 4.62 -15.39 7.18
CA LEU A 345 3.65 -16.02 8.11
C LEU A 345 4.34 -16.68 9.31
N GLY A 346 3.77 -16.46 10.50
CA GLY A 346 4.06 -17.29 11.68
C GLY A 346 3.67 -18.76 11.46
N ARG A 347 4.33 -19.69 12.17
CA ARG A 347 4.27 -21.15 11.95
C ARG A 347 2.83 -21.69 11.82
N GLU A 348 1.93 -21.27 12.70
CA GLU A 348 0.52 -21.69 12.71
C GLU A 348 -0.22 -21.30 11.42
N SER A 349 0.03 -20.09 10.91
CA SER A 349 -0.63 -19.58 9.69
C SER A 349 -0.09 -20.17 8.39
N ARG A 350 1.03 -20.92 8.43
CA ARG A 350 1.57 -21.64 7.26
C ARG A 350 0.73 -22.86 6.88
N ARG A 351 -0.17 -23.32 7.77
CA ARG A 351 -0.99 -24.52 7.51
C ARG A 351 -1.88 -24.31 6.28
N GLY A 352 -1.70 -25.18 5.28
CA GLY A 352 -2.45 -25.11 4.02
C GLY A 352 -1.89 -24.13 2.97
N ALA A 353 -0.84 -23.37 3.29
CA ALA A 353 -0.12 -22.57 2.31
C ALA A 353 0.65 -23.48 1.30
N PRO A 354 0.91 -23.02 0.05
CA PRO A 354 0.36 -21.80 -0.55
C PRO A 354 -1.16 -21.91 -0.74
N ALA A 355 -1.88 -20.82 -0.48
CA ALA A 355 -3.30 -20.70 -0.81
C ALA A 355 -3.54 -20.56 -2.32
N LEU A 356 -2.61 -19.96 -3.07
CA LEU A 356 -2.77 -19.63 -4.49
C LEU A 356 -3.13 -20.86 -5.34
N ARG A 357 -2.64 -22.04 -4.97
CA ARG A 357 -2.92 -23.33 -5.65
C ARG A 357 -4.41 -23.70 -5.73
N VAL A 358 -5.27 -23.11 -4.91
CA VAL A 358 -6.72 -23.36 -4.95
C VAL A 358 -7.45 -22.49 -5.99
N LEU A 359 -6.79 -21.46 -6.50
CA LEU A 359 -7.28 -20.64 -7.61
C LEU A 359 -6.87 -21.32 -8.92
N ARG A 360 -7.84 -21.94 -9.60
CA ARG A 360 -7.65 -22.41 -10.97
C ARG A 360 -7.68 -21.20 -11.91
N ARG A 361 -6.83 -21.17 -12.95
CA ARG A 361 -7.08 -20.28 -14.11
C ARG A 361 -8.51 -20.58 -14.61
N ARG A 362 -9.39 -19.58 -14.57
CA ARG A 362 -10.71 -19.60 -15.21
C ARG A 362 -10.68 -18.54 -16.30
#